data_AF-A0A2G8IP72-F1
#
_entry.id   AF-A0A2G8IP72-F1
#
_cell.length_a   1.000
_cell.length_b   1.000
_cell.length_c   1.000
_cell.angle_alpha   90.00
_cell.angle_beta   90.00
_cell.angle_gamma   90.00
#
_symmetry.space_group_name_H-M   'P 1'
#
loop_
_entity.id
_entity.type
_entity.pdbx_description
1 polymer ?
#
loop_
_entity_poly.entity_id
_entity_poly.type
_entity_poly.pdbx_seq_one_letter_code
_entity_poly.pdbx_strand_id
1 'polypeptide(L)' 'MEQFERSLKHYSHLKQELIKTAQKLNSCESEEKEMYQEIALCYSKHLKKMNKLLEEKYGLNLCSIET' A
#
# COMPACT_ATOMS: atom_id res chain seq x y z
N MET A 1 20.63 3.92 -10.07
CA MET A 1 20.24 2.75 -9.26
C MET A 1 19.56 3.18 -7.95
N GLU A 2 20.10 4.17 -7.22
CA GLU A 2 19.52 4.64 -5.94
C GLU A 2 18.04 5.08 -5.98
N GLN A 3 17.59 5.76 -7.04
CA GLN A 3 16.18 6.19 -7.14
C GLN A 3 15.21 5.01 -7.22
N PHE A 4 15.61 3.94 -7.91
CA PHE A 4 14.83 2.72 -8.03
C PHE A 4 14.70 2.02 -6.68
N GLU A 5 15.81 1.83 -5.98
CA GLU A 5 15.82 1.22 -4.64
C GLU A 5 15.00 2.04 -3.62
N ARG A 6 15.11 3.37 -3.66
CA ARG A 6 14.26 4.25 -2.82
C ARG A 6 12.78 4.05 -3.12
N SER A 7 12.43 3.93 -4.40
CA SER A 7 11.03 3.71 -4.82
C SER A 7 10.50 2.35 -4.36
N LEU A 8 11.34 1.30 -4.42
CA LEU A 8 11.00 -0.03 -3.89
C LEU A 8 10.87 -0.04 -2.36
N LYS A 9 11.77 0.64 -1.65
CA LYS A 9 11.67 0.79 -0.18
C LYS A 9 10.38 1.49 0.21
N HIS A 10 10.01 2.55 -0.51
CA HIS A 10 8.77 3.27 -0.25
C HIS A 10 7.54 2.41 -0.56
N TYR A 11 7.54 1.66 -1.68
CA TYR A 11 6.48 0.71 -2.01
C TYR A 11 6.33 -0.38 -0.92
N SER A 12 7.44 -0.95 -0.48
CA SER A 12 7.46 -1.98 0.58
C SER A 12 6.92 -1.43 1.90
N HIS A 13 7.36 -0.24 2.30
CA HIS A 13 6.88 0.41 3.51
C HIS A 13 5.37 0.67 3.45
N LEU A 14 4.86 1.22 2.34
CA LEU A 14 3.44 1.47 2.15
C LEU A 14 2.61 0.17 2.21
N LYS A 15 3.15 -0.93 1.67
CA LYS A 15 2.53 -2.26 1.76
C LYS A 15 2.48 -2.77 3.20
N GLN A 16 3.54 -2.57 3.98
CA GLN A 16 3.57 -2.92 5.40
C GLN A 16 2.54 -2.12 6.20
N GLU A 17 2.43 -0.81 5.97
CA GLU A 17 1.45 0.03 6.65
C GLU A 17 0.01 -0.37 6.30
N LEU A 18 -0.28 -0.70 5.04
CA LEU A 18 -1.59 -1.25 4.64
C LEU A 18 -1.91 -2.53 5.42
N ILE A 19 -0.97 -3.46 5.53
CA ILE A 19 -1.18 -4.72 6.26
C ILE A 19 -1.46 -4.45 7.73
N LYS A 20 -0.70 -3.55 8.38
CA LYS A 20 -0.92 -3.16 9.78
C LYS A 20 -2.30 -2.53 9.97
N THR A 21 -2.71 -1.64 9.08
CA THR A 21 -4.05 -1.01 9.13
C THR A 21 -5.15 -2.05 8.93
N ALA A 22 -4.98 -2.99 7.99
CA ALA A 22 -5.92 -4.08 7.79
C ALA A 22 -6.01 -5.02 9.00
N GLN A 23 -4.90 -5.28 9.69
CA GLN A 23 -4.90 -6.03 10.94
C GLN A 23 -5.64 -5.27 12.05
N LYS A 24 -5.43 -3.96 12.18
CA LYS A 24 -6.17 -3.12 13.13
C LYS A 24 -7.67 -3.14 12.87
N LEU A 25 -8.11 -3.18 11.61
CA LEU A 25 -9.54 -3.31 11.28
C LEU A 25 -10.22 -4.55 11.85
N ASN A 26 -9.45 -5.61 12.11
CA ASN A 26 -9.99 -6.84 12.70
C ASN A 26 -10.13 -6.76 14.23
N SER A 27 -9.47 -5.80 14.87
CA SER A 27 -9.39 -5.70 16.34
C SER A 27 -9.73 -4.32 16.90
N CYS A 28 -10.07 -3.33 16.06
CA CYS A 28 -10.43 -1.99 16.50
C CYS A 28 -11.88 -1.93 16.97
N GLU A 29 -12.18 -0.92 17.79
CA GLU A 29 -13.56 -0.64 18.20
C GLU A 29 -14.37 -0.10 17.02
N SER A 30 -15.71 -0.16 17.13
CA SER A 30 -16.60 0.24 16.05
C SER A 30 -16.44 1.72 15.67
N GLU A 31 -16.08 2.57 16.63
CA GLU A 31 -15.92 4.02 16.45
C GLU A 31 -14.69 4.38 15.61
N GLU A 32 -13.62 3.59 15.69
CA GLU A 32 -12.40 3.80 14.91
C GLU A 32 -12.40 3.07 13.56
N LYS A 33 -13.37 2.16 13.35
CA LYS A 33 -13.40 1.25 12.21
C LYS A 33 -13.50 1.98 10.88
N GLU A 34 -14.36 3.00 10.80
CA GLU A 34 -14.52 3.82 9.59
C GLU A 34 -13.20 4.53 9.24
N MET A 35 -12.55 5.16 10.23
CA MET A 35 -11.24 5.79 10.04
C MET A 35 -10.20 4.79 9.51
N TYR A 36 -10.07 3.60 10.12
CA TYR A 36 -9.13 2.60 9.65
C TYR A 36 -9.48 2.05 8.26
N GLN A 37 -10.77 1.99 7.89
CA GLN A 37 -11.21 1.60 6.54
C GLN A 37 -10.78 2.63 5.50
N GLU A 38 -10.98 3.91 5.80
CA GLU A 38 -10.53 5.01 4.92
C GLU A 38 -9.01 5.01 4.75
N ILE A 39 -8.25 4.82 5.83
CA ILE A 39 -6.79 4.72 5.77
C ILE A 39 -6.36 3.54 4.90
N ALA A 40 -6.96 2.37 5.07
CA ALA A 40 -6.67 1.19 4.26
C ALA A 40 -6.97 1.43 2.77
N LEU A 41 -8.10 2.09 2.48
CA LEU A 41 -8.49 2.46 1.12
C LEU A 41 -7.52 3.48 0.50
N CYS A 42 -6.99 4.41 1.30
CA CYS A 42 -6.00 5.38 0.86
C CYS A 42 -4.68 4.69 0.49
N TYR A 43 -4.17 3.82 1.35
CA TYR A 43 -2.95 3.07 1.09
C TYR A 43 -3.07 2.12 -0.10
N SER A 44 -4.21 1.45 -0.29
CA SER A 44 -4.41 0.56 -1.44
C SER A 44 -4.41 1.35 -2.77
N LYS A 45 -5.07 2.51 -2.82
CA LYS A 45 -5.05 3.42 -3.99
C LYS A 45 -3.62 3.90 -4.29
N HIS A 46 -2.86 4.25 -3.25
CA HIS A 46 -1.49 4.73 -3.41
C HIS A 46 -0.55 3.62 -3.89
N LEU A 47 -0.67 2.40 -3.36
CA LEU A 47 0.07 1.23 -3.83
C LEU A 47 -0.20 0.93 -5.30
N LYS A 48 -1.47 0.97 -5.72
CA LYS A 48 -1.85 0.73 -7.12
C LYS A 48 -1.23 1.77 -8.06
N LYS A 49 -1.22 3.05 -7.67
CA LYS A 49 -0.56 4.12 -8.43
C LYS A 49 0.95 3.91 -8.50
N MET A 50 1.59 3.60 -7.37
CA MET A 50 3.04 3.34 -7.36
C MET A 50 3.41 2.11 -8.19
N ASN A 51 2.63 1.04 -8.14
CA ASN A 51 2.89 -0.15 -8.93
C ASN A 51 2.89 0.19 -10.43
N LYS A 52 1.85 0.91 -10.88
CA LYS A 52 1.77 1.37 -12.27
C LYS A 52 2.96 2.25 -12.67
N LEU A 53 3.37 3.20 -11.82
CA LEU A 53 4.54 4.05 -12.09
C LEU A 53 5.85 3.24 -12.16
N LEU A 54 6.00 2.22 -11.31
CA LEU A 54 7.18 1.36 -11.32
C LEU A 54 7.20 0.43 -12.54
N GLU A 55 6.04 -0.05 -12.96
CA GLU A 55 5.86 -0.81 -14.20
C GLU A 55 6.21 0.04 -15.42
N GLU A 56 5.63 1.24 -15.54
CA GLU A 56 5.88 2.16 -16.66
C GLU A 56 7.34 2.61 -16.74
N LYS A 57 7.98 2.88 -15.58
CA LYS A 57 9.34 3.43 -15.54
C LYS A 57 10.44 2.38 -15.59
N TYR A 58 10.20 1.19 -15.03
CA TYR A 58 11.23 0.18 -14.83
C TYR A 58 10.86 -1.21 -15.35
N GLY A 59 9.66 -1.40 -15.92
CA GLY A 59 9.19 -2.69 -16.43
C GLY A 59 8.88 -3.71 -15.33
N LEU A 60 8.68 -3.27 -14.08
CA LEU A 60 8.39 -4.14 -12.96
C LEU A 60 6.89 -4.43 -12.84
N ASN A 61 6.52 -5.71 -12.88
CA ASN A 61 5.19 -6.14 -12.47
C ASN A 61 5.25 -6.58 -11.00
N LEU A 62 5.00 -5.66 -10.06
CA LEU A 62 4.96 -6.01 -8.64
C LEU A 62 3.61 -6.67 -8.34
N CYS A 63 3.66 -7.75 -7.56
CA CYS A 63 2.50 -8.54 -7.20
C CYS A 63 1.39 -7.65 -6.59
N SER A 64 0.27 -7.59 -7.30
CA SER A 64 -0.92 -6.81 -6.93
C SER A 64 -1.84 -7.69 -6.10
N ILE A 65 -2.42 -7.15 -5.02
CA ILE A 65 -3.54 -7.82 -4.35
C ILE A 65 -4.77 -7.48 -5.20
N GLU A 66 -5.21 -8.42 -6.03
CA GLU A 66 -6.55 -8.37 -6.61
C GLU A 66 -7.54 -8.45 -5.44
N THR A 67 -8.34 -7.39 -5.27
CA THR A 67 -9.33 -7.25 -4.20
C THR A 67 -10.71 -7.51 -4.77
#